data_AF-A0A6V7W6Y1-F1
#
_entry.id   AF-A0A6V7W6Y1-F1
#
_cell.length_a   1.000
_cell.length_b   1.000
_cell.length_c   1.000
_cell.angle_alpha   90.00
_cell.angle_beta   90.00
_cell.angle_gamma   90.00
#
_symmetry.space_group_name_H-M   'P 1'
#
loop_
_entity.id
_entity.type
_entity.pdbx_description
1 polymer ?
#
loop_
_entity_poly.entity_id
_entity_poly.type
_entity_poly.pdbx_seq_one_letter_code
_entity_poly.pdbx_strand_id
1 'polypeptide(L)' 'MFRRHCVVVEWMSKHSEFEWILFIDGDVAVINPNHSLFEYINGEQIIFYDRIYNHEIMAGSYLVKLVILNYIRVVRSRL' A
#
# COMPACT_ATOMS: atom_id res chain seq x y z
N MET A 1 8.70 11.19 -0.51
CA MET A 1 8.29 9.89 -1.08
C MET A 1 8.27 8.76 -0.05
N PHE A 2 9.36 8.44 0.66
CA PHE A 2 9.43 7.21 1.48
C PHE A 2 8.70 7.20 2.83
N ARG A 3 8.45 8.35 3.47
CA ARG A 3 7.82 8.42 4.81
C ARG A 3 6.47 7.69 4.89
N ARG A 4 5.71 7.63 3.79
CA ARG A 4 4.43 6.90 3.71
C ARG A 4 4.56 5.42 4.07
N HIS A 5 5.63 4.77 3.60
CA HIS A 5 5.91 3.38 3.92
C HIS A 5 6.18 3.19 5.41
N CYS A 6 6.88 4.14 6.04
CA CYS A 6 7.08 4.11 7.50
C CYS A 6 5.75 4.26 8.25
N VAL A 7 4.85 5.13 7.79
CA VAL A 7 3.52 5.31 8.39
C VAL A 7 2.69 4.03 8.25
N VAL A 8 2.68 3.42 7.05
CA VAL A 8 1.97 2.15 6.81
C VAL A 8 2.51 1.05 7.72
N VAL A 9 3.83 0.88 7.81
CA VAL A 9 4.45 -0.13 8.70
C VAL A 9 4.12 0.13 10.17
N GLU A 10 4.26 1.36 10.64
CA GLU A 10 3.93 1.74 12.01
C GLU A 10 2.45 1.47 12.32
N TRP A 11 1.55 1.84 11.40
CA TRP A 11 0.12 1.62 11.56
C TRP A 11 -0.22 0.12 11.57
N MET A 12 0.33 -0.67 10.65
CA MET A 12 0.15 -2.13 10.59
C MET A 12 0.62 -2.83 11.86
N SER A 13 1.75 -2.37 12.42
CA SER A 13 2.29 -2.96 13.65
C SER A 13 1.35 -2.81 14.85
N LYS A 14 0.45 -1.82 14.81
CA LYS A 14 -0.53 -1.52 15.87
C LYS A 14 -1.92 -2.08 15.59
N HIS A 15 -2.21 -2.49 14.36
CA HIS A 15 -3.53 -2.94 13.94
C HIS A 15 -3.42 -4.27 13.18
N SER A 16 -3.08 -5.33 13.90
CA SER A 16 -2.89 -6.67 13.33
C SER A 16 -4.20 -7.36 12.91
N GLU A 17 -5.36 -6.75 13.21
CA GLU A 17 -6.67 -7.19 12.77
C GLU A 17 -6.94 -6.95 11.28
N PHE A 18 -6.17 -6.07 10.62
CA PHE A 18 -6.30 -5.82 9.19
C PHE A 18 -5.29 -6.62 8.39
N GLU A 19 -5.78 -7.48 7.50
CA GLU A 19 -4.93 -8.25 6.59
C GLU A 19 -4.36 -7.39 5.46
N TRP A 20 -5.08 -6.35 5.04
CA TRP A 20 -4.75 -5.51 3.89
C TRP A 20 -4.87 -4.03 4.21
N ILE A 21 -3.94 -3.24 3.68
CA ILE A 21 -4.01 -1.77 3.69
C ILE A 21 -3.90 -1.25 2.28
N LEU A 22 -4.83 -0.37 1.93
CA LEU A 22 -4.78 0.45 0.74
C LEU A 22 -4.26 1.84 1.12
N PHE A 23 -3.08 2.20 0.64
CA PHE A 23 -2.54 3.55 0.73
C PHE A 23 -2.92 4.33 -0.55
N ILE A 24 -3.50 5.52 -0.39
CA ILE A 24 -3.98 6.34 -1.51
C ILE A 24 -3.39 7.75 -1.39
N ASP A 25 -2.79 8.25 -2.48
CA ASP A 25 -2.40 9.66 -2.63
C ASP A 25 -3.63 10.57 -2.74
N GLY A 26 -3.50 11.82 -2.25
CA GLY A 26 -4.64 12.74 -2.13
C GLY A 26 -5.24 13.23 -3.46
N ASP A 27 -4.61 12.92 -4.59
CA ASP A 27 -5.07 13.24 -5.95
C ASP A 27 -5.62 12.02 -6.71
N VAL A 28 -5.88 10.91 -6.01
CA VAL A 28 -6.50 9.70 -6.57
C VAL A 28 -7.97 9.62 -6.17
N ALA A 29 -8.82 9.21 -7.12
CA ALA A 29 -10.25 9.03 -6.91
C ALA A 29 -10.72 7.64 -7.39
N VAL A 30 -11.86 7.18 -6.86
CA VAL A 30 -12.51 5.94 -7.30
C VAL A 30 -13.25 6.20 -8.61
N ILE A 31 -12.93 5.42 -9.65
CA ILE A 31 -13.55 5.56 -10.98
C ILE A 31 -14.67 4.53 -11.18
N ASN A 32 -14.53 3.33 -10.60
CA ASN A 32 -15.50 2.27 -10.73
C ASN A 32 -15.83 1.65 -9.36
N PRO A 33 -16.89 2.12 -8.69
CA PRO A 33 -17.27 1.61 -7.36
C PRO A 33 -18.00 0.26 -7.41
N ASN A 34 -18.29 -0.28 -8.60
CA ASN A 34 -19.00 -1.54 -8.75
C ASN A 34 -18.10 -2.77 -8.72
N HIS A 35 -16.78 -2.58 -8.73
CA HIS A 35 -15.79 -3.67 -8.66
C HIS A 35 -15.05 -3.65 -7.34
N SER A 36 -14.87 -4.83 -6.77
CA SER A 36 -14.07 -4.98 -5.56
C SER A 36 -12.59 -4.96 -5.91
N LEU A 37 -11.80 -4.22 -5.11
CA LEU A 37 -10.34 -4.27 -5.23
C LEU A 37 -9.77 -5.68 -4.99
N PHE A 38 -10.47 -6.49 -4.19
CA PHE A 38 -10.06 -7.86 -3.88
C PHE A 38 -10.06 -8.79 -5.10
N GLU A 39 -10.80 -8.46 -6.17
CA GLU A 39 -10.80 -9.22 -7.43
C GLU A 39 -9.45 -9.18 -8.15
N TYR A 40 -8.63 -8.15 -7.88
CA TYR A 40 -7.35 -7.94 -8.54
C TYR A 40 -6.16 -8.53 -7.78
N ILE A 41 -6.40 -9.18 -6.63
CA ILE A 41 -5.35 -9.79 -5.81
C ILE A 41 -5.07 -11.21 -6.32
N ASN A 42 -3.81 -11.52 -6.64
CA ASN A 42 -3.40 -12.81 -7.15
C ASN A 42 -2.15 -13.37 -6.45
N GLY A 43 -2.20 -13.45 -5.12
CA GLY A 43 -1.12 -14.05 -4.31
C GLY A 43 0.07 -13.13 -4.04
N GLU A 44 0.10 -11.93 -4.59
CA GLU A 44 1.12 -10.92 -4.30
C GLU A 44 0.96 -10.32 -2.89
N GLN A 45 2.06 -9.86 -2.30
CA GLN A 45 2.06 -9.19 -0.99
C GLN A 45 1.98 -7.67 -1.10
N ILE A 46 2.40 -7.12 -2.23
CA ILE A 46 2.35 -5.69 -2.55
C ILE A 46 1.90 -5.58 -3.99
N ILE A 47 0.87 -4.77 -4.23
CA ILE A 47 0.26 -4.59 -5.55
C ILE A 47 0.33 -3.10 -5.91
N PHE A 48 0.97 -2.83 -7.04
CA PHE A 48 0.95 -1.54 -7.71
C PHE A 48 0.02 -1.60 -8.92
N TYR A 49 -0.30 -0.44 -9.49
CA TYR A 49 -1.13 -0.33 -10.68
C TYR A 49 -0.56 0.69 -11.66
N ASP A 50 -0.92 0.57 -12.92
CA ASP A 50 -0.54 1.54 -13.94
C ASP A 50 -1.45 2.78 -13.89
N ARG A 51 -0.84 3.96 -13.99
CA ARG A 51 -1.58 5.21 -14.13
C ARG A 51 -2.32 5.25 -15.47
N ILE A 52 -3.57 5.71 -15.44
CA ILE A 52 -4.45 5.75 -16.62
C ILE A 52 -3.91 6.67 -17.73
N TYR A 53 -3.24 7.77 -17.37
CA TYR A 53 -2.87 8.82 -18.33
C TYR A 53 -1.50 8.63 -18.99
N ASN A 54 -0.59 7.85 -18.39
CA ASN A 54 0.77 7.67 -18.91
C ASN A 54 1.34 6.25 -18.76
N HIS A 55 0.57 5.29 -18.24
CA HIS A 55 1.00 3.89 -18.05
C HIS A 55 2.27 3.72 -17.20
N GLU A 56 2.60 4.70 -16.36
CA GLU A 56 3.67 4.55 -15.38
C GLU A 56 3.15 3.79 -14.16
N ILE A 57 4.03 3.00 -13.56
CA ILE A 57 3.74 2.29 -12.30
C ILE A 57 3.52 3.31 -11.19
N MET A 58 2.32 3.29 -10.60
CA MET A 58 1.99 4.08 -9.42
C MET A 58 2.61 3.44 -8.17
N ALA A 59 3.77 3.93 -7.75
CA ALA A 59 4.36 3.60 -6.45
C ALA A 59 3.85 4.50 -5.30
N GLY A 60 3.05 5.53 -5.65
CA GLY A 60 2.53 6.51 -4.69
C GLY A 60 1.36 5.97 -3.88
N SER A 61 0.48 5.22 -4.54
CA SER A 61 -0.67 4.52 -4.00
C SER A 61 -0.51 3.02 -4.26
N TYR A 62 -0.79 2.18 -3.28
CA TYR A 62 -0.57 0.74 -3.38
C TYR A 62 -1.42 -0.03 -2.37
N LEU A 63 -1.65 -1.31 -2.68
CA LEU A 63 -2.26 -2.26 -1.77
C LEU A 63 -1.16 -3.15 -1.18
N VAL A 64 -1.15 -3.33 0.14
CA VAL A 64 -0.16 -4.16 0.83
C VAL A 64 -0.81 -5.11 1.82
N LYS A 65 -0.33 -6.36 1.82
CA LYS A 65 -0.72 -7.40 2.75
C LYS A 65 0.11 -7.33 4.02
N LEU A 66 -0.51 -7.56 5.17
CA LEU A 66 0.17 -7.79 6.44
C LEU A 66 0.95 -9.09 6.36
N VAL A 67 2.22 -8.99 5.99
CA VAL A 67 3.20 -10.03 6.23
C VAL A 67 3.74 -9.76 7.62
N ILE A 68 3.91 -10.77 8.49
CA ILE A 68 4.59 -10.57 9.78
C ILE A 68 5.97 -9.96 9.47
N LEU A 69 6.10 -8.66 9.68
CA LEU A 69 7.26 -7.84 9.29
C LEU A 69 8.41 -8.04 10.27
N ASN A 70 8.78 -9.30 10.57
CA ASN A 70 10.00 -9.58 11.33
C ASN A 70 11.27 -9.15 10.58
N TYR A 71 11.18 -8.81 9.29
CA TYR A 71 12.31 -8.49 8.43
C TYR A 71 12.46 -7.01 8.01
N ILE A 72 11.44 -6.16 8.17
CA ILE A 72 11.58 -4.72 7.86
C ILE A 72 12.04 -3.99 9.11
N ARG A 73 13.36 -3.96 9.31
CA ARG A 73 14.00 -3.09 10.30
C ARG A 73 13.87 -1.65 9.79
N VAL A 74 12.84 -0.93 10.25
CA VAL A 74 12.74 0.52 10.01
C VAL A 74 13.99 1.17 10.59
N VAL A 75 14.93 1.55 9.71
CA VAL A 75 16.10 2.33 10.12
C VAL A 75 15.58 3.69 10.53
N ARG A 76 15.36 3.88 11.84
CA ARG A 76 15.17 5.21 12.43
C ARG A 76 16.45 6.01 12.16
N SER A 77 16.44 6.80 11.10
CA SER A 77 17.37 7.91 10.94
C SER A 77 17.13 8.85 12.11
N ARG A 78 17.99 8.78 13.13
CA ARG A 78 18.14 9.85 14.12
C ARG A 78 18.62 11.09 13.35
N LEU A 79 17.71 12.02 13.10
CA LEU A 79 18.06 13.43 12.96
C LEU A 79 17.89 14.06 14.33
#